data_AF-A0A6H9LR12-F1
#
_entry.id   AF-A0A6H9LR12-F1
#
_cell.length_a   1.000
_cell.length_b   1.000
_cell.length_c   1.000
_cell.angle_alpha   90.00
_cell.angle_beta   90.00
_cell.angle_gamma   90.00
#
_symmetry.space_group_name_H-M   'P 1'
#
loop_
_entity.id
_entity.type
_entity.pdbx_description
1 polymer ?
#
loop_
_entity_poly.entity_id
_entity_poly.type
_entity_poly.pdbx_seq_one_letter_code
_entity_poly.pdbx_strand_id
1 'polypeptide(L)'
;MKSKQLLLLIVSLFLVVSLVSAEDEAADMMAQYGPMGQPEEMKSMYWFIGDWDVTQQWKMGPASEEWEKSTATATYSFILDGRVLMMD
;
A
#
# COMPACT_ATOMS: atom_id res chain seq x y z
N MET A 1 -29.29 -30.68 31.92
CA MET A 1 -28.72 -30.35 30.59
C MET A 1 -28.10 -31.60 29.99
N LYS A 2 -28.43 -31.93 28.74
CA LYS A 2 -27.92 -33.13 28.06
C LYS A 2 -26.41 -32.94 27.82
N SER A 3 -25.56 -33.94 28.08
CA SER A 3 -24.07 -33.80 28.03
C SER A 3 -23.54 -33.20 26.72
N LYS A 4 -24.27 -33.39 25.61
CA LYS A 4 -23.99 -32.79 24.30
C LYS A 4 -24.04 -31.25 24.30
N GLN A 5 -24.95 -30.64 25.07
CA GLN A 5 -25.05 -29.18 25.20
C GLN A 5 -23.92 -28.60 26.05
N LEU A 6 -23.48 -29.33 27.07
CA LEU A 6 -22.33 -28.92 27.90
C LEU A 6 -21.03 -28.95 27.07
N LEU A 7 -20.84 -29.99 26.26
CA LEU A 7 -19.67 -30.13 25.39
C LEU A 7 -19.61 -29.03 24.32
N LEU A 8 -20.74 -28.69 23.69
CA LEU A 8 -20.82 -27.60 22.72
C LEU A 8 -20.45 -26.25 23.34
N LEU A 9 -20.88 -26.01 24.58
CA LEU A 9 -20.64 -24.75 25.29
C LEU A 9 -19.16 -24.58 25.67
N ILE A 10 -18.50 -25.69 26.05
CA ILE A 10 -17.05 -25.71 26.32
C ILE A 10 -16.25 -25.47 25.04
N VAL A 11 -16.62 -26.11 23.92
CA VAL A 11 -15.95 -25.91 22.63
C VAL A 11 -16.12 -24.48 22.12
N SER A 12 -17.32 -23.90 22.25
CA SER A 12 -17.54 -22.49 21.88
C SER A 12 -16.73 -21.53 22.77
N LEU A 13 -16.60 -21.83 24.07
CA LEU A 13 -15.82 -21.00 24.98
C LEU A 13 -14.32 -21.06 24.63
N PHE A 14 -13.82 -22.24 24.25
CA PHE A 14 -12.43 -22.40 23.83
C PHE A 14 -12.12 -21.65 22.53
N LEU A 15 -13.05 -21.67 21.56
CA LEU A 15 -12.93 -20.91 20.31
C LEU A 15 -12.88 -19.39 20.55
N VAL A 16 -13.72 -18.87 21.45
CA VAL A 16 -13.73 -17.43 21.78
C VAL A 16 -12.43 -17.00 22.46
N VAL A 17 -11.87 -17.82 23.35
CA VAL A 17 -10.59 -17.53 24.01
C VAL A 17 -9.43 -17.50 23.01
N SER A 18 -9.40 -18.42 22.03
CA SER A 18 -8.37 -18.42 20.98
C SER A 18 -8.42 -17.21 20.04
N LEU A 19 -9.61 -16.64 19.82
CA LEU A 19 -9.77 -15.41 19.02
C LEU A 19 -9.23 -14.18 19.75
N VAL A 20 -9.43 -14.07 21.06
CA VAL A 20 -8.94 -12.94 21.87
C VAL A 20 -7.41 -12.92 21.92
N SER A 21 -6.76 -14.07 22.11
CA SER A 21 -5.27 -14.12 22.13
C SER A 21 -4.63 -13.79 20.77
N ALA A 22 -5.32 -14.00 19.65
CA ALA A 22 -4.82 -13.65 18.32
C ALA A 22 -4.88 -12.13 18.05
N GLU A 23 -5.85 -11.41 18.63
CA GLU A 23 -5.90 -9.95 18.54
C GLU A 23 -4.78 -9.28 19.35
N ASP A 24 -4.48 -9.80 20.54
CA ASP A 24 -3.40 -9.27 21.39
C ASP A 24 -2.02 -9.45 20.74
N GLU A 25 -1.73 -10.62 20.15
CA GLU A 25 -0.47 -10.84 19.42
C GLU A 25 -0.35 -9.93 18.19
N ALA A 26 -1.45 -9.71 17.45
CA ALA A 26 -1.44 -8.82 16.28
C ALA A 26 -1.22 -7.35 16.69
N ALA A 27 -1.78 -6.92 17.82
CA ALA A 27 -1.59 -5.59 18.37
C ALA A 27 -0.15 -5.36 18.85
N ASP A 28 0.45 -6.33 19.55
CA ASP A 28 1.84 -6.28 19.99
C ASP A 28 2.82 -6.28 18.80
N MET A 29 2.55 -7.08 17.77
CA MET A 29 3.35 -7.07 16.54
C MET A 29 3.28 -5.72 15.80
N MET A 30 2.10 -5.09 15.72
CA MET A 30 1.97 -3.75 15.16
C MET A 30 2.70 -2.68 15.98
N ALA A 31 2.71 -2.81 17.32
CA ALA A 31 3.44 -1.90 18.20
C ALA A 31 4.96 -2.01 18.04
N GLN A 32 5.47 -3.23 17.80
CA GLN A 32 6.91 -3.48 17.70
C GLN A 32 7.49 -3.26 16.29
N TYR A 33 6.73 -3.59 15.24
CA TYR A 33 7.22 -3.60 13.85
C TYR A 33 6.53 -2.58 12.94
N GLY A 34 5.53 -1.86 13.44
CA GLY A 34 4.71 -0.92 12.66
C GLY A 34 3.64 -1.62 11.81
N PRO A 35 2.84 -0.84 11.06
CA PRO A 35 1.79 -1.38 10.21
C PRO A 35 2.39 -2.29 9.13
N MET A 36 1.93 -3.55 9.11
CA MET A 36 2.28 -4.53 8.10
C MET A 36 1.53 -4.20 6.80
N GLY A 37 2.26 -3.76 5.78
CA GLY A 37 1.72 -3.52 4.44
C GLY A 37 2.30 -2.30 3.75
N GLN A 38 1.56 -1.81 2.75
CA GLN A 38 1.79 -0.51 2.11
C GLN A 38 1.36 0.61 3.08
N PRO A 39 2.20 1.64 3.30
CA PRO A 39 1.81 2.80 4.10
C PRO A 39 0.54 3.46 3.55
N GLU A 40 -0.34 3.92 4.44
CA GLU A 40 -1.61 4.56 4.04
C GLU A 40 -1.38 5.77 3.14
N GLU A 41 -0.29 6.50 3.35
CA GLU A 41 0.12 7.66 2.56
C GLU A 41 0.35 7.30 1.08
N MET A 42 0.88 6.10 0.82
CA MET A 42 1.13 5.63 -0.55
C MET A 42 -0.17 5.40 -1.33
N LYS A 43 -1.31 5.21 -0.63
CA LYS A 43 -2.61 5.11 -1.31
C LYS A 43 -2.99 6.39 -2.04
N SER A 44 -2.52 7.54 -1.53
CA SER A 44 -2.77 8.83 -2.18
C SER A 44 -2.05 8.98 -3.52
N MET A 45 -1.08 8.11 -3.83
CA MET A 45 -0.27 8.18 -5.05
C MET A 45 -0.70 7.19 -6.14
N TYR A 46 -1.75 6.38 -5.92
CA TYR A 46 -2.22 5.42 -6.94
C TYR A 46 -2.60 6.10 -8.26
N TRP A 47 -3.02 7.35 -8.24
CA TRP A 47 -3.38 8.08 -9.46
C TRP A 47 -2.18 8.39 -10.36
N PHE A 48 -0.94 8.35 -9.83
CA PHE A 48 0.25 8.49 -10.66
C PHE A 48 0.57 7.22 -11.45
N ILE A 49 0.09 6.06 -11.01
CA ILE A 49 0.48 4.76 -11.59
C ILE A 49 -0.05 4.63 -13.01
N GLY A 50 0.84 4.28 -13.94
CA GLY A 50 0.54 4.12 -15.36
C GLY A 50 1.52 4.89 -16.25
N ASP A 51 1.17 4.92 -17.53
CA ASP A 51 1.96 5.56 -18.58
C ASP A 51 1.46 6.98 -18.84
N TRP A 52 2.39 7.92 -18.89
CA TRP A 52 2.14 9.33 -19.11
C TRP A 52 2.90 9.82 -20.34
N ASP A 53 2.18 10.38 -21.30
CA ASP A 53 2.80 11.05 -22.44
C ASP A 53 3.28 12.44 -22.02
N VAL A 54 4.60 12.59 -21.91
CA VAL A 54 5.25 13.83 -21.49
C VAL A 54 5.77 14.57 -22.71
N THR A 55 5.33 15.82 -22.87
CA THR A 55 5.91 16.76 -23.81
C THR A 55 6.73 17.79 -23.04
N GLN A 56 8.04 17.83 -23.28
CA GLN A 56 8.91 18.87 -22.76
C GLN A 56 9.23 19.87 -23.86
N GLN A 57 9.23 21.15 -23.50
CA GLN A 57 9.68 22.23 -24.37
C GLN A 57 10.69 23.08 -23.64
N TRP A 58 11.82 23.36 -24.29
CA TRP A 58 12.86 24.22 -23.72
C TRP A 58 13.39 25.20 -24.77
N LYS A 59 13.95 26.30 -24.26
CA LYS A 59 14.66 27.30 -25.05
C LYS A 59 16.14 27.24 -24.70
N MET A 60 16.98 27.22 -25.73
CA MET A 60 18.44 27.20 -25.56
C MET A 60 19.02 28.54 -25.08
N GLY A 61 18.20 29.60 -25.04
CA GLY A 61 18.56 30.87 -24.44
C GLY A 61 17.42 31.90 -24.51
N PRO A 62 17.50 32.97 -23.72
CA PRO A 62 16.44 33.98 -23.62
C PRO A 62 16.22 34.79 -24.91
N ALA A 63 17.23 34.86 -25.79
CA ALA A 63 17.15 35.54 -27.09
C ALA A 63 16.69 34.63 -28.23
N SER A 64 16.58 33.31 -27.99
CA SER A 64 16.09 32.38 -29.01
C SER A 64 14.58 32.56 -29.18
N GLU A 65 14.11 32.66 -30.42
CA GLU A 65 12.67 32.61 -30.73
C GLU A 65 12.17 31.17 -30.85
N GLU A 66 13.05 30.24 -31.20
CA GLU A 66 12.75 28.83 -31.42
C GLU A 66 12.64 28.06 -30.11
N TRP A 67 11.59 27.23 -30.02
CA TRP A 67 11.36 26.28 -28.93
C TRP A 67 11.70 24.88 -29.42
N GLU A 68 12.60 24.21 -28.70
CA GLU A 68 12.85 22.79 -28.93
C GLU A 68 11.79 21.98 -28.20
N LYS A 69 11.34 20.88 -28.81
CA LYS A 69 10.32 19.98 -28.27
C LYS A 69 10.85 18.56 -28.25
N SER A 70 10.64 17.87 -27.13
CA SER A 70 10.81 16.42 -27.00
C SER A 70 9.54 15.78 -26.44
N THR A 71 9.29 14.55 -26.87
CA THR A 71 8.20 13.71 -26.38
C THR A 71 8.78 12.43 -25.83
N ALA A 72 8.37 12.04 -24.63
CA ALA A 72 8.73 10.78 -24.00
C ALA A 72 7.50 10.21 -23.29
N THR A 73 7.49 8.91 -23.06
CA THR A 73 6.52 8.27 -22.17
C THR A 73 7.22 8.04 -20.84
N ALA A 74 6.60 8.47 -19.75
CA ALA A 74 7.06 8.19 -18.39
C ALA A 74 6.13 7.15 -17.77
N THR A 75 6.67 6.07 -17.24
CA THR A 75 5.90 5.01 -16.59
C THR A 75 6.13 5.08 -15.09
N TYR A 76 5.05 5.26 -14.33
CA TYR A 76 5.11 5.22 -12.88
C TYR A 76 4.56 3.89 -12.36
N SER A 77 5.33 3.24 -11.49
CA SER A 77 4.94 1.99 -10.86
C SER A 77 5.32 1.97 -9.38
N PHE A 78 4.65 1.11 -8.61
CA PHE A 78 5.07 0.84 -7.24
C PHE A 78 6.03 -0.34 -7.19
N ILE A 79 7.09 -0.19 -6.39
CA ILE A 79 8.05 -1.23 -6.06
C ILE A 79 8.07 -1.49 -4.55
N LEU A 80 8.80 -2.53 -4.12
CA LEU A 80 8.94 -2.94 -2.71
C LEU A 80 7.57 -3.07 -2.02
N ASP A 81 6.66 -3.84 -2.64
CA ASP A 81 5.30 -4.09 -2.13
C ASP A 81 4.46 -2.82 -1.90
N GLY A 82 4.55 -1.85 -2.81
CA GLY A 82 3.73 -0.63 -2.71
C GLY A 82 4.41 0.52 -1.96
N ARG A 83 5.62 0.33 -1.46
CA ARG A 83 6.28 1.26 -0.52
C ARG A 83 7.09 2.36 -1.17
N VAL A 84 7.47 2.19 -2.43
CA VAL A 84 8.22 3.19 -3.18
C VAL A 84 7.58 3.38 -4.54
N LEU A 85 7.44 4.63 -4.96
CA LEU A 85 7.06 5.00 -6.32
C LEU A 85 8.32 5.16 -7.16
N MET A 86 8.37 4.47 -8.30
CA MET A 86 9.47 4.53 -9.26
C MET A 86 8.95 5.12 -10.57
N MET A 87 9.80 5.90 -11.26
CA MET A 87 9.55 6.46 -12.59
C MET A 87 10.60 5.90 -13.54
N ASP A 88 10.13 5.31 -14.64
CA ASP A 88 10.94 4.80 -15.75
C ASP A 88 10.70 5.61 -17.04
#